data_AF-A0A496WKN2-F1
#
_entry.id   AF-A0A496WKN2-F1
#
_cell.length_a   1.000
_cell.length_b   1.000
_cell.length_c   1.000
_cell.angle_alpha   90.00
_cell.angle_beta   90.00
_cell.angle_gamma   90.00
#
_symmetry.space_group_name_H-M   'P 1'
#
loop_
_entity.id
_entity.type
_entity.pdbx_description
1 polymer ?
#
loop_
_entity_poly.entity_id
_entity_poly.type
_entity_poly.pdbx_seq_one_letter_code
_entity_poly.pdbx_strand_id
1 'polypeptide(L)'
;MRVILLTLLLCLGSFPLLADDSYIIELEISVSDSVMESPTITVKSDTEAKVITQDYEISLIATTQKDDQVSISTSLTIDGETVEPSFLVKLGQWSRVSIGETTLKVVVQRYVSKNT
;
A
#
# COMPACT_ATOMS: atom_id res chain seq x y z
N MET A 1 55.95 24.11 13.19
CA MET A 1 55.10 24.17 11.98
C MET A 1 53.93 23.22 12.23
N ARG A 2 52.75 23.76 12.54
CA ARG A 2 51.57 22.98 12.97
C ARG A 2 50.92 22.34 11.75
N VAL A 3 50.83 21.01 11.75
CA VAL A 3 50.10 20.24 10.74
C VAL A 3 48.62 20.52 10.93
N ILE A 4 48.01 21.24 9.97
CA ILE A 4 46.59 21.55 9.99
C ILE A 4 45.85 20.36 9.41
N LEU A 5 45.09 19.73 10.32
CA LEU A 5 44.13 18.65 10.17
C LEU A 5 43.24 18.85 8.94
N LEU A 6 43.41 18.01 7.91
CA LEU A 6 42.57 18.00 6.72
C LEU A 6 41.52 16.89 6.82
N THR A 7 40.30 17.22 6.35
CA THR A 7 39.25 16.32 5.84
C THR A 7 38.49 15.44 6.83
N LEU A 8 37.43 16.00 7.41
CA LEU A 8 36.19 15.27 7.68
C LEU A 8 35.00 16.11 7.21
N LEU A 9 34.83 16.23 5.89
CA LEU A 9 33.64 16.84 5.32
C LEU A 9 32.54 15.77 5.35
N LEU A 10 31.65 15.90 6.33
CA LEU A 10 30.49 15.04 6.52
C LEU A 10 29.69 14.95 5.22
N CYS A 11 29.73 13.79 4.56
CA CYS A 11 28.59 13.35 3.77
C CYS A 11 27.45 13.05 4.74
N LEU A 12 26.70 14.07 5.15
CA LEU A 12 25.30 13.88 5.50
C LEU A 12 24.58 13.56 4.19
N GLY A 13 24.73 12.32 3.75
CA GLY A 13 23.77 11.74 2.82
C GLY A 13 22.43 11.91 3.49
N SER A 14 21.60 12.75 2.89
CA SER A 14 20.20 12.90 3.27
C SER A 14 19.57 11.55 2.94
N PHE A 15 19.63 10.60 3.86
CA PHE A 15 18.72 9.46 3.81
C PHE A 15 17.34 10.10 3.77
N PRO A 16 16.53 9.90 2.71
CA PRO A 16 15.14 10.30 2.80
C PRO A 16 14.63 9.60 4.04
N LEU A 17 14.25 10.40 5.04
CA LEU A 17 13.48 9.95 6.17
C LEU A 17 12.25 9.29 5.52
N LEU A 18 12.24 7.95 5.45
CA LEU A 18 11.08 7.22 4.96
C LEU A 18 9.93 7.73 5.81
N ALA A 19 9.01 8.47 5.20
CA ALA A 19 7.85 8.96 5.89
C ALA A 19 7.18 7.73 6.48
N ASP A 20 6.93 7.75 7.80
CA ASP A 20 6.20 6.70 8.50
C ASP A 20 4.70 6.82 8.16
N ASP A 21 4.42 6.88 6.86
CA ASP A 21 3.08 7.01 6.32
C ASP A 21 2.36 5.70 6.63
N SER A 22 1.19 5.84 7.22
CA SER A 22 0.23 4.75 7.33
C SER A 22 -0.99 5.09 6.48
N TYR A 23 -1.65 4.07 5.98
CA TYR A 23 -2.77 4.19 5.07
C TYR A 23 -3.96 3.37 5.56
N ILE A 24 -5.16 3.89 5.36
CA ILE A 24 -6.40 3.13 5.44
C ILE A 24 -6.77 2.76 4.02
N ILE A 25 -6.90 1.47 3.77
CA ILE A 25 -7.22 0.91 2.46
C ILE A 25 -8.58 0.24 2.57
N GLU A 26 -9.54 0.75 1.82
CA GLU A 26 -10.85 0.14 1.66
C GLU A 26 -10.87 -0.63 0.35
N LEU A 27 -11.31 -1.88 0.42
CA LEU A 27 -11.33 -2.82 -0.69
C LEU A 27 -12.78 -3.21 -0.97
N GLU A 28 -13.10 -3.48 -2.23
CA GLU A 28 -14.32 -4.18 -2.63
C GLU A 28 -13.90 -5.32 -3.54
N ILE A 29 -14.13 -6.55 -3.09
CA ILE A 29 -13.85 -7.77 -3.83
C ILE A 29 -15.18 -8.24 -4.43
N SER A 30 -15.26 -8.33 -5.75
CA SER A 30 -16.45 -8.83 -6.46
C SER A 30 -16.08 -10.03 -7.33
N VAL A 31 -16.96 -11.01 -7.41
CA VAL A 31 -16.86 -12.16 -8.32
C VAL A 31 -18.12 -12.18 -9.18
N SER A 32 -17.98 -12.27 -10.50
CA SER A 32 -19.11 -12.26 -11.43
C SER A 32 -20.07 -11.08 -11.18
N ASP A 33 -19.50 -9.88 -11.06
CA ASP A 33 -20.19 -8.60 -10.79
C ASP A 33 -21.00 -8.53 -9.47
N SER A 34 -20.87 -9.53 -8.61
CA SER A 34 -21.48 -9.54 -7.28
C SER A 34 -20.43 -9.24 -6.21
N VAL A 35 -20.71 -8.27 -5.34
CA VAL A 35 -19.82 -7.96 -4.21
C VAL A 35 -19.79 -9.15 -3.27
N MET A 36 -18.60 -9.72 -3.12
CA MET A 36 -18.32 -10.83 -2.21
C MET A 36 -17.98 -10.26 -0.83
N GLU A 37 -17.01 -9.33 -0.77
CA GLU A 37 -16.44 -8.83 0.49
C GLU A 37 -15.99 -7.37 0.37
N SER A 38 -15.90 -6.67 1.52
CA SER A 38 -15.45 -5.27 1.57
C SER A 38 -14.55 -4.95 2.78
N PRO A 39 -13.34 -5.54 2.86
CA PRO A 39 -12.47 -5.35 4.01
C PRO A 39 -11.85 -3.94 4.03
N THR A 40 -11.60 -3.45 5.25
CA THR A 40 -10.82 -2.23 5.49
C THR A 40 -9.55 -2.60 6.24
N ILE A 41 -8.39 -2.21 5.72
CA ILE A 41 -7.08 -2.59 6.23
C ILE A 41 -6.27 -1.33 6.51
N THR A 42 -5.71 -1.22 7.72
CA THR A 42 -4.69 -0.20 8.00
C THR A 42 -3.32 -0.80 7.77
N VAL A 43 -2.52 -0.17 6.91
CA VAL A 43 -1.18 -0.65 6.53
C VAL A 43 -0.16 0.46 6.71
N LYS A 44 1.03 0.09 7.18
CA LYS A 44 2.20 0.97 7.21
C LYS A 44 2.88 0.93 5.83
N SER A 45 3.35 2.06 5.33
CA SER A 45 4.07 2.13 4.05
C SER A 45 5.19 1.10 4.00
N ASP A 46 5.34 0.47 2.83
CA ASP A 46 6.38 -0.51 2.50
C ASP A 46 6.40 -1.73 3.43
N THR A 47 5.30 -1.98 4.13
CA THR A 47 5.10 -3.14 4.99
C THR A 47 3.94 -3.97 4.44
N GLU A 48 4.10 -5.29 4.45
CA GLU A 48 3.03 -6.20 4.06
C GLU A 48 1.94 -6.24 5.15
N ALA A 49 0.69 -6.05 4.72
CA ALA A 49 -0.50 -6.37 5.51
C ALA A 49 -1.19 -7.58 4.90
N LYS A 50 -1.70 -8.48 5.75
CA LYS A 50 -2.32 -9.72 5.32
C LYS A 50 -3.63 -9.96 6.07
N VAL A 51 -4.66 -10.37 5.34
CA VAL A 51 -5.94 -10.83 5.86
C VAL A 51 -6.19 -12.23 5.30
N ILE A 52 -6.46 -13.18 6.19
CA ILE A 52 -6.76 -14.57 5.84
C ILE A 52 -8.11 -14.91 6.47
N THR A 53 -9.05 -15.35 5.65
CA THR A 53 -10.38 -15.80 6.07
C THR A 53 -10.64 -17.22 5.57
N GLN A 54 -11.86 -17.73 5.75
CA GLN A 54 -12.26 -19.01 5.16
C GLN A 54 -12.48 -18.89 3.64
N ASP A 55 -12.91 -17.73 3.16
CA ASP A 55 -13.38 -17.54 1.78
C ASP A 55 -12.31 -16.89 0.88
N TYR A 56 -11.39 -16.12 1.46
CA TYR A 56 -10.31 -15.46 0.73
C TYR A 56 -9.06 -15.21 1.58
N GLU A 57 -7.93 -15.09 0.90
CA GLU A 57 -6.67 -14.56 1.44
C GLU A 57 -6.25 -13.35 0.61
N ILE A 58 -5.93 -12.24 1.26
CA ILE A 58 -5.36 -11.06 0.60
C ILE A 58 -4.12 -10.58 1.35
N SER A 59 -3.02 -10.40 0.61
CA SER A 59 -1.88 -9.61 1.06
C SER A 59 -1.75 -8.35 0.23
N LEU A 60 -1.28 -7.27 0.85
CA LEU A 60 -1.07 -6.00 0.19
C LEU A 60 0.14 -5.26 0.75
N ILE A 61 0.81 -4.51 -0.13
CA ILE A 61 1.86 -3.58 0.22
C ILE A 61 1.49 -2.23 -0.40
N ALA A 62 1.52 -1.18 0.43
CA ALA A 62 1.33 0.18 -0.01
C ALA A 62 2.66 0.93 0.00
N THR A 63 3.06 1.49 -1.14
CA THR A 63 4.29 2.27 -1.27
C THR A 63 3.96 3.69 -1.68
N THR A 64 4.37 4.66 -0.86
CA THR A 64 4.21 6.09 -1.17
C THR A 64 4.87 6.44 -2.51
N GLN A 65 4.14 7.13 -3.37
CA GLN A 65 4.64 7.71 -4.62
C GLN A 65 4.55 9.24 -4.57
N LYS A 66 5.01 9.92 -5.63
CA LYS A 66 4.89 11.37 -5.77
C LYS A 66 3.44 11.79 -6.05
N ASP A 67 3.15 13.07 -5.85
CA ASP A 67 1.88 13.71 -6.27
C ASP A 67 0.61 13.06 -5.68
N ASP A 68 0.65 12.73 -4.38
CA ASP A 68 -0.46 12.08 -3.66
C ASP A 68 -0.93 10.76 -4.29
N GLN A 69 0.01 10.03 -4.88
CA GLN A 69 -0.21 8.69 -5.38
C GLN A 69 0.40 7.65 -4.46
N VAL A 70 -0.17 6.45 -4.47
CA VAL A 70 0.33 5.28 -3.75
C VAL A 70 0.33 4.12 -4.73
N SER A 71 1.42 3.36 -4.75
CA SER A 71 1.45 2.08 -5.45
C SER A 71 0.92 1.02 -4.51
N ILE A 72 -0.08 0.26 -4.93
CA ILE A 72 -0.63 -0.86 -4.17
C ILE A 72 -0.30 -2.14 -4.94
N SER A 73 0.51 -3.01 -4.35
CA SER A 73 0.70 -4.38 -4.83
C SER A 73 -0.17 -5.30 -4.00
N THR A 74 -0.91 -6.20 -4.65
CA THR A 74 -1.80 -7.14 -3.96
C THR A 74 -1.56 -8.57 -4.44
N SER A 75 -1.78 -9.53 -3.55
CA SER A 75 -2.00 -10.94 -3.90
C SER A 75 -3.33 -11.33 -3.29
N LEU A 76 -4.27 -11.79 -4.12
CA LEU A 76 -5.62 -12.16 -3.73
C LEU A 76 -5.87 -13.61 -4.15
N THR A 77 -6.20 -14.46 -3.19
CA THR A 77 -6.57 -15.85 -3.41
C THR A 77 -8.03 -16.07 -3.05
N ILE A 78 -8.82 -16.59 -3.99
CA ILE A 78 -10.25 -16.93 -3.83
C ILE A 78 -10.44 -18.30 -4.46
N ASP A 79 -11.13 -19.23 -3.78
CA ASP A 79 -11.40 -20.59 -4.28
C ASP A 79 -10.14 -21.36 -4.75
N GLY A 80 -8.98 -21.03 -4.19
CA GLY A 80 -7.68 -21.63 -4.55
C GLY A 80 -7.01 -21.02 -5.80
N GLU A 81 -7.63 -20.04 -6.45
CA GLU A 81 -7.02 -19.27 -7.54
C GLU A 81 -6.41 -17.98 -7.01
N THR A 82 -5.14 -17.72 -7.35
CA THR A 82 -4.41 -16.51 -6.93
C THR A 82 -4.25 -15.55 -8.10
N VAL A 83 -4.57 -14.27 -7.87
CA VAL A 83 -4.30 -13.15 -8.77
C VAL A 83 -3.44 -12.10 -8.07
N GLU A 84 -2.53 -11.48 -8.81
CA GLU A 84 -1.58 -10.50 -8.26
C GLU A 84 -1.71 -9.12 -8.92
N PRO A 85 -2.83 -8.40 -8.74
CA PRO A 85 -2.97 -7.07 -9.30
C PRO A 85 -2.06 -6.05 -8.62
N SER A 86 -1.65 -5.06 -9.40
CA SER A 86 -1.02 -3.84 -8.90
C SER A 86 -1.77 -2.61 -9.39
N PHE A 87 -1.79 -1.57 -8.55
CA PHE A 87 -2.49 -0.32 -8.79
C PHE A 87 -1.54 0.84 -8.56
N LEU A 88 -1.64 1.87 -9.40
CA LEU A 88 -1.24 3.22 -9.02
C LEU A 88 -2.52 3.98 -8.70
N VAL A 89 -2.70 4.34 -7.43
CA VAL A 89 -3.94 4.98 -6.94
C VAL A 89 -3.66 6.39 -6.50
N LYS A 90 -4.59 7.30 -6.77
CA LYS A 90 -4.59 8.63 -6.19
C LYS A 90 -5.32 8.59 -4.86
N LEU A 91 -4.77 9.23 -3.83
CA LEU A 91 -5.40 9.27 -2.51
C LEU A 91 -6.85 9.80 -2.57
N GLY A 92 -7.75 9.10 -1.89
CA GLY A 92 -9.18 9.42 -1.81
C GLY A 92 -10.00 9.09 -3.06
N GLN A 93 -9.40 8.50 -4.09
CA GLN A 93 -10.10 8.13 -5.32
C GLN A 93 -10.15 6.61 -5.49
N TRP A 94 -11.33 6.09 -5.86
CA TRP A 94 -11.50 4.68 -6.21
C TRP A 94 -10.78 4.33 -7.52
N SER A 95 -10.03 3.25 -7.47
CA SER A 95 -9.44 2.55 -8.61
C SER A 95 -10.00 1.14 -8.70
N ARG A 96 -10.03 0.56 -9.91
CA ARG A 96 -10.51 -0.81 -10.14
C ARG A 96 -9.62 -1.57 -11.10
N VAL A 97 -9.53 -2.88 -10.91
CA VAL A 97 -8.97 -3.84 -11.86
C VAL A 97 -9.90 -5.05 -11.93
N SER A 98 -10.01 -5.64 -13.12
CA SER A 98 -10.76 -6.87 -13.32
C SER A 98 -9.85 -7.90 -13.97
N ILE A 99 -9.81 -9.10 -13.40
CA ILE A 99 -9.01 -10.25 -13.84
C ILE A 99 -9.94 -11.45 -13.88
N GLY A 100 -10.28 -11.92 -15.08
CA GLY A 100 -11.34 -12.92 -15.24
C GLY A 100 -12.66 -12.41 -14.69
N GLU A 101 -13.30 -13.20 -13.83
CA GLU A 101 -14.56 -12.83 -13.16
C GLU A 101 -14.35 -12.01 -11.87
N THR A 102 -13.11 -11.90 -11.41
CA THR A 102 -12.77 -11.19 -10.17
C THR A 102 -12.50 -9.72 -10.45
N THR A 103 -13.19 -8.85 -9.72
CA THR A 103 -12.95 -7.41 -9.72
C THR A 103 -12.49 -6.98 -8.34
N LEU A 104 -11.37 -6.26 -8.29
CA LEU A 104 -10.88 -5.62 -7.07
C LEU A 104 -10.97 -4.10 -7.24
N LYS A 105 -11.73 -3.45 -6.36
CA LYS A 105 -11.72 -1.99 -6.20
C LYS A 105 -10.95 -1.62 -4.96
N VAL A 106 -10.23 -0.51 -5.05
CA VAL A 106 -9.37 0.01 -3.97
C VAL A 106 -9.57 1.51 -3.87
N VAL A 107 -9.74 2.02 -2.65
CA VAL A 107 -9.47 3.43 -2.33
C VAL A 107 -8.51 3.51 -1.16
N VAL A 108 -7.59 4.47 -1.23
CA VAL A 108 -6.54 4.64 -0.23
C VAL A 108 -6.65 6.02 0.38
N GLN A 109 -6.65 6.07 1.70
CA GLN A 109 -6.65 7.30 2.48
C GLN A 109 -5.41 7.33 3.37
N ARG A 110 -4.85 8.51 3.59
CA ARG A 110 -3.77 8.67 4.57
C ARG A 110 -4.35 8.47 5.97
N TYR A 111 -3.72 7.62 6.77
CA TYR A 111 -4.09 7.48 8.17
C TYR A 111 -3.67 8.75 8.93
N VAL A 112 -4.65 9.40 9.57
CA VAL A 112 -4.40 10.57 10.40
C VAL A 112 -4.74 10.21 11.84
N SER A 113 -3.72 10.06 12.68
CA SER A 113 -3.93 9.90 14.13
C SER A 113 -4.60 11.16 14.66
N LYS A 114 -5.83 11.04 15.17
CA LYS A 114 -6.48 12.13 15.90
C LYS A 114 -5.82 12.22 17.27
N ASN A 115 -4.84 13.11 17.43
CA ASN A 115 -4.43 13.57 18.76
C ASN A 115 -5.65 14.25 19.38
N THR A 116 -6.27 13.58 20.36
CA THR A 116 -7.33 14.13 21.22
C THR A 116 -6.70 14.63 22.51
#